data_AF-A0A357V9R6-F1
#
_entry.id   AF-A0A357V9R6-F1
#
_cell.length_a   1.000
_cell.length_b   1.000
_cell.length_c   1.000
_cell.angle_alpha   90.00
_cell.angle_beta   90.00
_cell.angle_gamma   90.00
#
_symmetry.space_group_name_H-M   'P 1'
#
loop_
_entity.id
_entity.type
_entity.pdbx_description
1 polymer ?
#
loop_
_entity_poly.entity_id
_entity_poly.type
_entity_poly.pdbx_seq_one_letter_code
_entity_poly.pdbx_strand_id
1 'polypeptide(L)'
;AVTDFVGKSGAAARAGREIAGVIAANLERSGLFKPIDPKAFIQSAGALNALPRFGDWRVINAQALVQGRTEVVSDGRLRVEFRLWDVFSEQQMIGLAYFTVPDNWRRVAHIISDSIYKRITGEDGYFDTRIVYVAEQPKDAKGVGRNRLNPFGKRLAIMDQDGENHRFLTDGTTLVLTPRFSPTLQEIT
;
A
#
# COMPACT_ATOMS: atom_id res chain seq x y z
N ALA A 1 -5.16 0.41 -15.74
CA ALA A 1 -5.43 1.77 -15.21
C ALA A 1 -5.89 1.66 -13.76
N VAL A 2 -5.37 2.50 -12.87
CA VAL A 2 -5.85 2.61 -11.48
C VAL A 2 -6.44 3.99 -11.32
N THR A 3 -7.75 4.05 -11.06
CA THR A 3 -8.46 5.32 -10.90
C THR A 3 -8.50 5.73 -9.44
N ASP A 4 -8.58 7.04 -9.20
CA ASP A 4 -8.81 7.57 -7.85
C ASP A 4 -10.07 6.93 -7.25
N PHE A 5 -10.01 6.54 -5.98
CA PHE A 5 -11.19 6.01 -5.32
C PHE A 5 -12.08 7.18 -4.91
N VAL A 6 -13.37 7.09 -5.25
CA VAL A 6 -14.31 8.19 -5.03
C VAL A 6 -14.74 8.23 -3.57
N GLY A 7 -14.66 9.38 -2.92
CA GLY A 7 -15.16 9.59 -1.55
C GLY A 7 -16.10 10.78 -1.45
N LYS A 8 -17.14 10.67 -0.61
CA LYS A 8 -18.13 11.74 -0.41
C LYS A 8 -17.63 12.84 0.54
N SER A 9 -16.91 12.47 1.59
CA SER A 9 -16.32 13.43 2.53
C SER A 9 -14.89 13.77 2.13
N GLY A 10 -14.37 14.93 2.57
CA GLY A 10 -13.00 15.34 2.29
C GLY A 10 -11.96 14.32 2.78
N ALA A 11 -12.17 13.75 3.97
CA ALA A 11 -11.31 12.69 4.53
C ALA A 11 -11.35 11.40 3.70
N ALA A 12 -12.55 10.94 3.32
CA ALA A 12 -12.70 9.75 2.49
C ALA A 12 -12.06 9.97 1.11
N ALA A 13 -12.33 11.10 0.46
CA ALA A 13 -11.77 11.42 -0.86
C ALA A 13 -10.24 11.51 -0.83
N ARG A 14 -9.65 12.04 0.26
CA ARG A 14 -8.21 12.03 0.45
C ARG A 14 -7.66 10.60 0.54
N ALA A 15 -8.21 9.79 1.45
CA ALA A 15 -7.81 8.41 1.61
C ALA A 15 -7.96 7.63 0.29
N GLY A 16 -9.02 7.89 -0.48
CA GLY A 16 -9.25 7.24 -1.76
C GLY A 16 -8.17 7.54 -2.82
N ARG A 17 -7.68 8.79 -2.89
CA ARG A 17 -6.55 9.14 -3.77
C ARG A 17 -5.24 8.50 -3.29
N GLU A 18 -4.99 8.54 -1.99
CA GLU A 18 -3.79 7.95 -1.38
C GLU A 18 -3.75 6.42 -1.60
N ILE A 19 -4.89 5.74 -1.43
CA ILE A 19 -5.07 4.31 -1.73
C ILE A 19 -4.75 4.02 -3.21
N ALA A 20 -5.34 4.77 -4.14
CA ALA A 20 -5.10 4.58 -5.57
C ALA A 20 -3.61 4.74 -5.92
N GLY A 21 -2.94 5.75 -5.34
CA GLY A 21 -1.50 5.97 -5.52
C GLY A 21 -0.65 4.81 -5.02
N VAL A 22 -0.95 4.26 -3.83
CA VAL A 22 -0.24 3.10 -3.29
C VAL A 22 -0.47 1.84 -4.13
N ILE A 23 -1.69 1.60 -4.61
CA ILE A 23 -1.98 0.48 -5.50
C ILE A 23 -1.18 0.59 -6.80
N ALA A 24 -1.19 1.76 -7.44
CA ALA A 24 -0.41 1.98 -8.66
C ALA A 24 1.09 1.75 -8.43
N ALA A 25 1.64 2.32 -7.35
CA ALA A 25 3.05 2.19 -7.03
C ALA A 25 3.46 0.74 -6.69
N ASN A 26 2.63 -0.01 -5.96
CA ASN A 26 2.88 -1.43 -5.67
C ASN A 26 2.94 -2.25 -6.96
N LEU A 27 1.92 -2.12 -7.81
CA LEU A 27 1.84 -2.87 -9.05
C LEU A 27 3.01 -2.52 -9.98
N GLU A 28 3.38 -1.24 -10.08
CA GLU A 28 4.56 -0.81 -10.86
C GLU A 28 5.86 -1.39 -10.31
N ARG A 29 6.08 -1.33 -8.98
CA ARG A 29 7.29 -1.85 -8.33
C ARG A 29 7.50 -3.35 -8.55
N SER A 30 6.42 -4.11 -8.79
CA SER A 30 6.55 -5.54 -9.12
C SER A 30 7.22 -5.80 -10.47
N GLY A 31 7.31 -4.80 -11.35
CA GLY A 31 7.84 -4.94 -12.71
C GLY A 31 6.91 -5.65 -13.70
N LEU A 32 5.79 -6.20 -13.24
CA LEU A 32 4.81 -6.93 -14.09
C LEU A 32 3.69 -6.04 -14.64
N PHE A 33 3.52 -4.86 -14.06
CA PHE A 33 2.45 -3.93 -14.44
C PHE A 33 3.01 -2.58 -14.85
N LYS A 34 2.33 -1.95 -15.80
CA LYS A 34 2.57 -0.56 -16.18
C LYS A 34 1.30 0.25 -15.90
N PRO A 35 1.19 0.93 -14.75
CA PRO A 35 0.09 1.84 -14.51
C PRO A 35 0.01 2.91 -15.62
N ILE A 36 -1.20 3.26 -16.00
CA ILE A 36 -1.44 4.28 -17.02
C ILE A 36 -1.47 5.63 -16.33
N ASP A 37 -0.79 6.62 -16.89
CA ASP A 37 -0.79 8.00 -16.39
C ASP A 37 -2.24 8.51 -16.27
N PRO A 38 -2.68 8.98 -15.10
CA PRO A 38 -4.02 9.55 -14.91
C PRO A 38 -4.38 10.67 -15.90
N LYS A 39 -3.40 11.39 -16.46
CA LYS A 39 -3.62 12.41 -17.50
C LYS A 39 -4.18 11.84 -18.81
N ALA A 40 -3.99 10.55 -19.06
CA ALA A 40 -4.55 9.87 -20.22
C ALA A 40 -6.01 9.44 -20.00
N PHE A 41 -6.54 9.50 -18.77
CA PHE A 41 -7.88 9.00 -18.49
C PHE A 41 -8.95 9.88 -19.16
N ILE A 42 -9.75 9.25 -20.03
CA ILE A 42 -10.88 9.89 -20.71
C ILE A 42 -12.08 10.00 -19.75
N GLN A 43 -12.22 9.05 -18.82
CA GLN A 43 -13.26 9.03 -17.80
C GLN A 43 -12.75 9.53 -16.46
N SER A 44 -13.53 10.39 -15.80
CA SER A 44 -13.27 10.77 -14.41
C SER A 44 -13.67 9.63 -13.46
N ALA A 45 -12.97 9.53 -12.33
CA ALA A 45 -13.30 8.55 -11.29
C ALA A 45 -14.77 8.65 -10.83
N GLY A 46 -15.32 9.87 -10.72
CA GLY A 46 -16.70 10.11 -10.32
C GLY A 46 -17.74 9.53 -11.30
N ALA A 47 -17.43 9.47 -12.60
CA ALA A 47 -18.29 8.85 -13.61
C ALA A 47 -18.34 7.32 -13.46
N LEU A 48 -17.33 6.72 -12.81
CA LEU A 48 -17.24 5.28 -12.64
C LEU A 48 -18.10 4.76 -11.48
N ASN A 49 -18.83 5.61 -10.74
CA ASN A 49 -19.84 5.09 -9.80
C ASN A 49 -20.91 4.19 -10.48
N ALA A 50 -20.98 4.22 -11.82
CA ALA A 50 -21.72 3.30 -12.67
C ALA A 50 -20.78 2.36 -13.47
N LEU A 51 -21.34 1.50 -14.32
CA LEU A 51 -20.54 0.63 -15.18
C LEU A 51 -19.55 1.46 -16.04
N PRO A 52 -18.24 1.12 -16.08
CA PRO A 52 -17.27 1.85 -16.88
C PRO A 52 -17.60 1.81 -18.37
N ARG A 53 -17.37 2.91 -19.10
CA ARG A 53 -17.37 2.86 -20.57
C ARG A 53 -16.07 2.22 -21.05
N PHE A 54 -16.06 0.92 -21.26
CA PHE A 54 -14.84 0.17 -21.58
C PHE A 54 -14.14 0.63 -22.86
N GLY A 55 -14.89 1.16 -23.84
CA GLY A 55 -14.31 1.73 -25.07
C GLY A 55 -13.27 2.83 -24.79
N ASP A 56 -13.55 3.73 -23.83
CA ASP A 56 -12.63 4.81 -23.45
C ASP A 56 -11.31 4.27 -22.87
N TRP A 57 -11.37 3.14 -22.17
CA TRP A 57 -10.20 2.48 -21.58
C TRP A 57 -9.39 1.71 -22.63
N ARG A 58 -10.05 1.13 -23.63
CA ARG A 58 -9.40 0.46 -24.77
C ARG A 58 -8.57 1.46 -25.59
N VAL A 59 -9.07 2.69 -25.80
CA VAL A 59 -8.36 3.74 -26.56
C VAL A 59 -6.99 4.06 -25.95
N ILE A 60 -6.84 3.98 -24.63
CA ILE A 60 -5.58 4.23 -23.93
C ILE A 60 -4.80 2.93 -23.63
N ASN A 61 -5.16 1.83 -24.30
CA ASN A 61 -4.55 0.52 -24.16
C ASN A 61 -4.60 -0.07 -22.73
N ALA A 62 -5.63 0.26 -21.95
CA ALA A 62 -5.85 -0.38 -20.68
C ALA A 62 -6.35 -1.81 -20.87
N GLN A 63 -5.62 -2.78 -20.31
CA GLN A 63 -6.05 -4.19 -20.28
C GLN A 63 -6.96 -4.48 -19.09
N ALA A 64 -6.64 -3.88 -17.94
CA ALA A 64 -7.41 -3.98 -16.72
C ALA A 64 -7.70 -2.58 -16.14
N LEU A 65 -8.84 -2.44 -15.47
CA LEU A 65 -9.27 -1.21 -14.81
C LEU A 65 -9.55 -1.49 -13.33
N VAL A 66 -8.87 -0.75 -12.46
CA VAL A 66 -9.15 -0.70 -11.03
C VAL A 66 -9.96 0.54 -10.73
N GLN A 67 -11.09 0.32 -10.06
CA GLN A 67 -12.02 1.35 -9.66
C GLN A 67 -12.41 1.13 -8.21
N GLY A 68 -12.58 2.20 -7.43
CA GLY A 68 -13.01 2.05 -6.06
C GLY A 68 -13.75 3.23 -5.47
N ARG A 69 -14.24 3.02 -4.25
CA ARG A 69 -14.99 3.97 -3.45
C ARG A 69 -14.50 3.91 -2.01
N THR A 70 -14.46 5.06 -1.37
CA THR A 70 -14.14 5.20 0.05
C THR A 70 -15.26 5.93 0.77
N GLU A 71 -15.61 5.47 1.96
CA GLU A 71 -16.66 6.06 2.79
C GLU A 71 -16.28 5.96 4.26
N VAL A 72 -16.39 7.05 4.99
CA VAL A 72 -16.39 6.99 6.46
C VAL A 72 -17.81 6.68 6.88
N VAL A 73 -18.03 5.48 7.42
CA VAL A 73 -19.36 5.02 7.85
C VAL A 73 -19.72 5.59 9.23
N SER A 74 -20.98 5.43 9.66
CA SER A 74 -21.52 6.06 10.87
C SER A 74 -20.79 5.69 12.17
N ASP A 75 -20.13 4.54 12.22
CA ASP A 75 -19.33 4.09 13.37
C ASP A 75 -17.88 4.63 13.36
N GLY A 76 -17.55 5.52 12.43
CA GLY A 76 -16.24 6.16 12.30
C GLY A 76 -15.20 5.34 11.53
N ARG A 77 -15.51 4.11 11.11
CA ARG A 77 -14.59 3.31 10.29
C ARG A 77 -14.55 3.79 8.85
N LEU A 78 -13.41 3.58 8.21
CA LEU A 78 -13.23 3.73 6.77
C LEU A 78 -13.62 2.43 6.08
N ARG A 79 -14.63 2.51 5.21
CA ARG A 79 -15.00 1.47 4.24
C ARG A 79 -14.31 1.77 2.92
N VAL A 80 -13.59 0.79 2.38
CA VAL A 80 -12.92 0.86 1.08
C VAL A 80 -13.46 -0.26 0.21
N GLU A 81 -14.04 0.10 -0.92
CA GLU A 81 -14.59 -0.84 -1.90
C GLU A 81 -13.79 -0.73 -3.19
N PHE A 82 -13.47 -1.85 -3.82
CA PHE A 82 -12.86 -1.83 -5.13
C PHE A 82 -13.44 -2.89 -6.05
N ARG A 83 -13.28 -2.66 -7.35
CA ARG A 83 -13.54 -3.60 -8.43
C ARG A 83 -12.36 -3.59 -9.38
N LEU A 84 -11.99 -4.77 -9.83
CA LEU A 84 -11.08 -5.00 -10.94
C LEU A 84 -11.90 -5.49 -12.13
N TRP A 85 -11.73 -4.82 -13.26
CA TRP A 85 -12.38 -5.18 -14.50
C TRP A 85 -11.35 -5.61 -15.53
N ASP A 86 -11.71 -6.62 -16.31
CA ASP A 86 -11.08 -6.89 -17.59
C ASP A 86 -11.73 -5.96 -18.63
N VAL A 87 -10.92 -5.13 -19.29
CA VAL A 87 -11.41 -4.06 -20.16
C VAL A 87 -11.90 -4.59 -21.51
N PHE A 88 -11.38 -5.74 -21.97
CA PHE A 88 -11.71 -6.29 -23.29
C PHE A 88 -12.96 -7.17 -23.25
N SER A 89 -13.07 -8.02 -22.24
CA SER A 89 -14.25 -8.86 -22.00
C SER A 89 -15.37 -8.11 -21.28
N GLU A 90 -15.08 -6.92 -20.75
CA GLU A 90 -16.03 -6.07 -20.03
C GLU A 90 -16.60 -6.77 -18.77
N GLN A 91 -15.83 -7.72 -18.22
CA GLN A 91 -16.22 -8.54 -17.08
C GLN A 91 -15.54 -8.09 -15.79
N GLN A 92 -16.26 -8.22 -14.68
CA GLN A 92 -15.69 -8.03 -13.35
C GLN A 92 -14.81 -9.24 -13.00
N MET A 93 -13.52 -9.01 -12.76
CA MET A 93 -12.59 -10.07 -12.35
C MET A 93 -12.64 -10.34 -10.85
N ILE A 94 -12.75 -9.26 -10.04
CA ILE A 94 -12.87 -9.30 -8.58
C ILE A 94 -13.54 -8.02 -8.08
N GLY A 95 -14.26 -8.11 -6.95
CA GLY A 95 -14.78 -6.95 -6.24
C GLY A 95 -14.92 -7.25 -4.76
N LEU A 96 -14.33 -6.40 -3.90
CA LEU A 96 -14.28 -6.61 -2.45
C LEU A 96 -14.51 -5.30 -1.70
N ALA A 97 -14.89 -5.42 -0.44
CA ALA A 97 -15.02 -4.32 0.50
C ALA A 97 -14.25 -4.64 1.79
N TYR A 98 -13.50 -3.65 2.27
CA TYR A 98 -12.74 -3.72 3.52
C TYR A 98 -13.21 -2.63 4.47
N PHE A 99 -13.17 -2.95 5.76
CA PHE A 99 -13.43 -2.00 6.83
C PHE A 99 -12.18 -1.86 7.68
N THR A 100 -11.80 -0.63 8.01
CA THR A 100 -10.64 -0.37 8.84
C THR A 100 -10.79 0.93 9.62
N VAL A 101 -9.90 1.19 10.57
CA VAL A 101 -9.80 2.51 11.19
C VAL A 101 -9.17 3.49 10.18
N PRO A 102 -9.58 4.77 10.12
CA PRO A 102 -9.11 5.70 9.09
C PRO A 102 -7.59 5.76 8.90
N ASP A 103 -6.82 5.66 9.98
CA ASP A 103 -5.36 5.74 9.96
C ASP A 103 -4.68 4.54 9.27
N ASN A 104 -5.39 3.42 9.13
CA ASN A 104 -4.86 2.18 8.58
C ASN A 104 -5.22 1.98 7.09
N TRP A 105 -5.55 3.07 6.39
CA TRP A 105 -5.89 3.05 4.95
C TRP A 105 -4.78 2.46 4.08
N ARG A 106 -3.50 2.69 4.45
CA ARG A 106 -2.35 2.24 3.64
C ARG A 106 -2.27 0.72 3.57
N ARG A 107 -2.51 0.06 4.70
CA ARG A 107 -2.57 -1.40 4.76
C ARG A 107 -3.65 -1.98 3.85
N VAL A 108 -4.82 -1.32 3.80
CA VAL A 108 -5.89 -1.72 2.88
C VAL A 108 -5.45 -1.60 1.42
N ALA A 109 -4.70 -0.56 1.06
CA ALA A 109 -4.14 -0.42 -0.29
C ALA A 109 -3.18 -1.57 -0.65
N HIS A 110 -2.36 -2.04 0.30
CA HIS A 110 -1.51 -3.22 0.11
C HIS A 110 -2.33 -4.50 -0.12
N ILE A 111 -3.34 -4.76 0.72
CA ILE A 111 -4.22 -5.93 0.58
C ILE A 111 -4.97 -5.93 -0.78
N ILE A 112 -5.42 -4.76 -1.24
CA ILE A 112 -6.04 -4.60 -2.56
C ILE A 112 -5.01 -4.91 -3.66
N SER A 113 -3.77 -4.43 -3.50
CA SER A 113 -2.68 -4.69 -4.45
C SER A 113 -2.39 -6.19 -4.55
N ASP A 114 -2.34 -6.90 -3.42
CA ASP A 114 -2.14 -8.36 -3.38
C ASP A 114 -3.29 -9.10 -4.07
N SER A 115 -4.53 -8.64 -3.84
CA SER A 115 -5.71 -9.22 -4.48
C SER A 115 -5.70 -9.05 -5.99
N ILE A 116 -5.29 -7.88 -6.49
CA ILE A 116 -5.16 -7.60 -7.93
C ILE A 116 -4.01 -8.43 -8.53
N TYR A 117 -2.86 -8.42 -7.87
CA TYR A 117 -1.67 -9.16 -8.29
C TYR A 117 -1.97 -10.64 -8.44
N LYS A 118 -2.55 -11.26 -7.42
CA LYS A 118 -2.95 -12.67 -7.44
C LYS A 118 -3.98 -12.97 -8.51
N ARG A 119 -4.97 -12.09 -8.69
CA ARG A 119 -6.02 -12.31 -9.67
C ARG A 119 -5.49 -12.31 -11.12
N ILE A 120 -4.44 -11.54 -11.39
CA ILE A 120 -3.86 -11.38 -12.73
C ILE A 120 -2.71 -12.36 -12.98
N THR A 121 -1.84 -12.59 -11.99
CA THR A 121 -0.62 -13.42 -12.14
C THR A 121 -0.82 -14.87 -11.70
N GLY A 122 -1.78 -15.12 -10.80
CA GLY A 122 -1.95 -16.42 -10.14
C GLY A 122 -1.06 -16.62 -8.91
N GLU A 123 -0.14 -15.70 -8.62
CA GLU A 123 0.81 -15.77 -7.51
C GLU A 123 0.32 -14.98 -6.29
N ASP A 124 0.71 -15.40 -5.09
CA ASP A 124 0.42 -14.61 -3.88
C ASP A 124 1.20 -13.29 -3.89
N GLY A 125 0.52 -12.20 -3.56
CA GLY A 125 1.14 -10.89 -3.41
C GLY A 125 1.95 -10.77 -2.12
N TYR A 126 2.92 -9.86 -2.12
CA TYR A 126 3.82 -9.59 -1.00
C TYR A 126 3.73 -8.14 -0.51
N PHE A 127 2.73 -7.37 -0.95
CA PHE A 127 2.67 -5.95 -0.68
C PHE A 127 2.30 -5.62 0.76
N ASP A 128 1.50 -6.44 1.45
CA ASP A 128 1.18 -6.31 2.90
C ASP A 128 2.26 -6.96 3.81
N THR A 129 3.52 -7.02 3.34
CA THR A 129 4.65 -7.53 4.14
C THR A 129 5.44 -6.40 4.79
N ARG A 130 6.22 -6.76 5.83
CA ARG A 130 7.05 -5.84 6.61
C ARG A 130 8.49 -6.32 6.64
N ILE A 131 9.42 -5.37 6.72
CA ILE A 131 10.86 -5.60 6.80
C ILE A 131 11.34 -5.17 8.18
N VAL A 132 12.02 -6.08 8.88
CA VAL A 132 12.76 -5.76 10.11
C VAL A 132 14.25 -5.76 9.81
N TYR A 133 14.95 -4.75 10.31
CA TYR A 133 16.37 -4.59 10.08
C TYR A 133 17.08 -3.93 11.27
N VAL A 134 18.41 -4.03 11.29
CA VAL A 134 19.26 -3.32 12.24
C VAL A 134 19.67 -1.99 11.63
N ALA A 135 19.20 -0.90 12.23
CA ALA A 135 19.58 0.46 11.87
C ALA A 135 20.81 0.88 12.68
N GLU A 136 21.84 1.37 11.99
CA GLU A 136 23.04 1.93 12.61
C GLU A 136 23.00 3.46 12.53
N GLN A 137 23.09 4.12 13.69
CA GLN A 137 23.18 5.58 13.78
C GLN A 137 24.41 5.99 14.59
N PRO A 138 25.11 7.08 14.22
CA PRO A 138 26.19 7.60 15.04
C PRO A 138 25.70 7.93 16.44
N LYS A 139 26.46 7.58 17.48
CA LYS A 139 26.16 8.03 18.85
C LYS A 139 26.45 9.54 18.95
N ASP A 140 25.52 10.30 19.52
CA ASP A 140 25.64 11.76 19.66
C ASP A 140 27.01 12.17 20.25
N ALA A 141 27.72 13.02 19.50
CA ALA A 141 29.08 13.47 19.83
C ALA A 141 29.18 14.45 21.02
N LYS A 142 28.10 14.62 21.80
CA LYS A 142 28.01 15.64 22.88
C LYS A 142 28.21 15.10 24.30
N GLY A 143 28.36 13.79 24.49
CA GLY A 143 28.56 13.17 25.81
C GLY A 143 29.98 12.61 26.00
N VAL A 144 30.59 12.92 27.13
CA VAL A 144 31.93 12.51 27.56
C VAL A 144 32.14 11.00 27.37
N GLY A 145 33.18 10.63 26.61
CA GLY A 145 33.61 9.24 26.42
C GLY A 145 33.50 8.78 24.97
N ARG A 146 34.49 9.14 24.15
CA ARG A 146 34.71 8.51 22.84
C ARG A 146 35.00 7.03 23.05
N ASN A 147 34.00 6.15 23.04
CA ASN A 147 34.25 4.75 22.75
C ASN A 147 34.55 4.62 21.25
N ARG A 148 35.81 4.89 20.86
CA ARG A 148 36.28 4.76 19.47
C ARG A 148 36.05 3.35 18.90
N LEU A 149 35.87 2.35 19.75
CA LEU A 149 35.62 0.96 19.35
C LEU A 149 34.14 0.68 19.03
N ASN A 150 33.19 1.56 19.41
CA ASN A 150 31.76 1.40 19.07
C ASN A 150 31.07 2.76 18.80
N PRO A 151 31.36 3.40 17.66
CA PRO A 151 30.85 4.73 17.30
C PRO A 151 29.37 4.75 16.89
N PHE A 152 28.76 3.59 16.61
CA PHE A 152 27.37 3.47 16.16
C PHE A 152 26.48 2.81 17.22
N GLY A 153 25.31 3.40 17.47
CA GLY A 153 24.20 2.72 18.15
C GLY A 153 23.47 1.84 17.16
N LYS A 154 23.21 0.58 17.54
CA LYS A 154 22.41 -0.38 16.75
C LYS A 154 21.00 -0.43 17.33
N ARG A 155 19.99 -0.20 16.49
CA ARG A 155 18.57 -0.28 16.86
C ARG A 155 17.85 -1.25 15.95
N LEU A 156 16.88 -1.98 16.49
CA LEU A 156 15.91 -2.65 15.63
C LEU A 156 14.92 -1.64 15.10
N ALA A 157 14.65 -1.73 13.80
CA ALA A 157 13.62 -0.97 13.13
C ALA A 157 12.72 -1.92 12.33
N ILE A 158 11.47 -1.49 12.13
CA ILE A 158 10.51 -2.14 11.23
C ILE A 158 9.92 -1.08 10.30
N MET A 159 9.68 -1.48 9.06
CA MET A 159 8.98 -0.70 8.04
C MET A 159 8.13 -1.62 7.17
N ASP A 160 7.20 -1.07 6.42
CA ASP A 160 6.48 -1.79 5.36
C ASP A 160 7.44 -2.06 4.18
N GLN A 161 7.13 -3.04 3.33
CA GLN A 161 8.01 -3.40 2.20
C GLN A 161 8.29 -2.23 1.23
N ASP A 162 7.41 -1.24 1.19
CA ASP A 162 7.56 -0.04 0.37
C ASP A 162 8.36 1.09 1.05
N GLY A 163 8.92 0.82 2.24
CA GLY A 163 9.75 1.74 3.02
C GLY A 163 8.98 2.68 3.96
N GLU A 164 7.65 2.61 3.95
CA GLU A 164 6.81 3.47 4.77
C GLU A 164 6.57 2.89 6.17
N ASN A 165 5.93 3.68 7.04
CA ASN A 165 5.63 3.29 8.43
C ASN A 165 6.86 2.85 9.24
N HIS A 166 8.03 3.43 8.93
CA HIS A 166 9.27 3.18 9.66
C HIS A 166 9.15 3.56 11.14
N ARG A 167 9.53 2.63 12.03
CA ARG A 167 9.64 2.88 13.47
C ARG A 167 10.75 2.06 14.12
N PHE A 168 11.36 2.62 15.15
CA PHE A 168 12.29 1.88 16.01
C PHE A 168 11.53 1.00 17.01
N LEU A 169 12.01 -0.23 17.19
CA LEU A 169 11.51 -1.19 18.16
C LEU A 169 12.36 -1.22 19.44
N THR A 170 13.63 -0.81 19.35
CA THR A 170 14.52 -0.71 20.50
C THR A 170 15.10 0.69 20.63
N ASP A 171 15.43 1.06 21.86
CA ASP A 171 16.05 2.35 22.21
C ASP A 171 17.56 2.39 21.92
N GLY A 172 18.16 1.26 21.56
CA GLY A 172 19.59 1.13 21.23
C GLY A 172 20.52 0.92 22.42
N THR A 173 19.97 0.69 23.62
CA THR A 173 20.75 0.37 24.83
C THR A 173 21.23 -1.09 24.85
N THR A 174 20.49 -1.98 24.18
CA THR A 174 20.80 -3.41 24.07
C THR A 174 21.35 -3.74 22.68
N LEU A 175 22.39 -4.57 22.61
CA LEU A 175 22.94 -5.05 21.35
C LEU A 175 21.94 -5.95 20.64
N VAL A 176 21.54 -5.58 19.42
CA VAL A 176 20.69 -6.42 18.57
C VAL A 176 21.39 -6.74 17.26
N LEU A 177 21.41 -8.02 16.90
CA LEU A 177 22.25 -8.54 15.81
C LEU A 177 21.46 -9.33 14.75
N THR A 178 20.47 -10.14 15.15
CA THR A 178 19.83 -11.10 14.25
C THR A 178 18.32 -11.17 14.47
N PRO A 179 17.55 -10.13 14.08
CA PRO A 179 16.10 -10.19 14.20
C PRO A 179 15.52 -11.30 13.33
N ARG A 180 14.57 -12.06 13.88
CA ARG A 180 13.76 -13.04 13.15
C ARG A 180 12.29 -12.78 13.39
N PHE A 181 11.50 -12.76 12.33
CA PHE A 181 10.05 -12.81 12.48
C PHE A 181 9.62 -14.19 12.96
N SER A 182 8.71 -14.22 13.94
CA SER A 182 7.94 -15.43 14.18
C SER A 182 7.07 -15.74 12.95
N PRO A 183 7.03 -17.00 12.47
CA PRO A 183 6.23 -17.36 11.31
C PRO A 183 4.71 -17.31 11.57
N THR A 184 4.30 -17.26 12.84
CA THR A 184 2.89 -17.35 13.26
C THR A 184 2.45 -16.25 14.21
N LEU A 185 3.37 -15.67 15.00
CA LEU A 185 3.06 -14.60 15.96
C LEU A 185 3.52 -13.24 15.42
N GLN A 186 2.87 -12.17 15.85
CA GLN A 186 3.36 -10.80 15.60
C GLN A 186 4.52 -10.46 16.55
N GLU A 187 5.59 -11.25 16.48
CA GLU A 187 6.75 -11.16 17.36
C GLU A 187 8.05 -11.17 16.55
N ILE A 188 9.08 -10.53 17.11
CA ILE A 188 10.44 -10.50 16.59
C ILE A 188 11.34 -11.04 17.70
N THR A 189 12.13 -12.07 17.39
CA THR A 189 13.10 -12.69 18.29
C THR A 189 14.54 -12.47 17.86
#